data_AF-V5TVG0-F1
#
_entry.id   AF-V5TVG0-F1
#
_cell.length_a   1.000
_cell.length_b   1.000
_cell.length_c   1.000
_cell.angle_alpha   90.00
_cell.angle_beta   90.00
_cell.angle_gamma   90.00
#
_symmetry.space_group_name_H-M   'P 1'
#
loop_
_entity.id
_entity.type
_entity.pdbx_description
1 polymer ?
#
loop_
_entity_poly.entity_id
_entity_poly.type
_entity_poly.pdbx_seq_one_letter_code
_entity_poly.pdbx_strand_id
1 'polypeptide(L)'
;MLWIGFLAGFVFATLLFTVFAFTSSSNRLKKGFSNFKTELRIILFARTTVALEAAARNFQLRLQKIIFLTLTLVLCVKGGLELLQTFGVFPQDKASLYSFDEAIYFIIHFSTLKYVASALAISCGIQLAYMLVTEGPDEAVEPIMLGVASGILLILSDANATEWDADRSVAVFLLIVSIPVLYASSRWMNKNREEEKKQRQERRINNKKET
;
A
#
# COMPACT_ATOMS: atom_id res chain seq x y z
N MET A 1 30.93 13.72 20.90
CA MET A 1 30.09 12.56 20.52
C MET A 1 28.69 12.57 21.15
N LEU A 2 28.49 13.07 22.39
CA LEU A 2 27.17 13.15 23.05
C LEU A 2 26.11 14.01 22.33
N TRP A 3 26.50 15.06 21.62
CA TRP A 3 25.57 16.01 20.99
C TRP A 3 24.81 15.45 19.79
N ILE A 4 25.39 14.46 19.09
CA ILE A 4 24.79 13.87 17.88
C ILE A 4 23.61 12.96 18.26
N GLY A 5 23.71 12.23 19.38
CA GLY A 5 22.61 11.41 19.89
C GLY A 5 21.42 12.24 20.35
N PHE A 6 21.67 13.42 20.94
CA PHE A 6 20.60 14.35 21.36
C PHE A 6 19.86 14.95 20.16
N LEU A 7 20.59 15.27 19.09
CA LEU A 7 20.02 15.80 17.85
C LEU A 7 19.19 14.74 17.11
N ALA A 8 19.67 13.50 17.05
CA ALA A 8 18.94 12.38 16.45
C ALA A 8 17.65 12.06 17.24
N GLY A 9 17.73 12.04 18.58
CA GLY A 9 16.56 11.86 19.44
C GLY A 9 15.54 12.99 19.29
N PHE A 10 15.98 14.24 19.13
CA PHE A 10 15.11 15.39 18.92
C PHE A 10 14.44 15.38 17.54
N VAL A 11 15.16 15.02 16.48
CA VAL A 11 14.60 14.85 15.13
C VAL A 11 13.59 13.70 15.10
N PHE A 12 13.89 12.59 15.80
CA PHE A 12 12.97 11.48 15.93
C PHE A 12 11.70 11.86 16.71
N ALA A 13 11.85 12.58 17.84
CA ALA A 13 10.72 13.04 18.65
C ALA A 13 9.84 14.05 17.90
N THR A 14 10.42 14.93 17.07
CA THR A 14 9.67 15.90 16.26
C THR A 14 8.95 15.23 15.07
N LEU A 15 9.56 14.22 14.44
CA LEU A 15 8.89 13.37 13.45
C LEU A 15 7.75 12.58 14.08
N LEU A 16 7.96 12.00 15.26
CA LEU A 16 6.95 11.23 15.96
C LEU A 16 5.81 12.14 16.44
N PHE A 17 6.11 13.35 16.90
CA PHE A 17 5.11 14.36 17.27
C PHE A 17 4.32 14.88 16.08
N THR A 18 4.93 15.06 14.90
CA THR A 18 4.21 15.50 13.69
C THR A 18 3.31 14.39 13.13
N VAL A 19 3.79 13.13 13.11
CA VAL A 19 2.97 11.97 12.72
C VAL A 19 1.85 11.72 13.74
N PHE A 20 2.15 11.85 15.04
CA PHE A 20 1.15 11.72 16.10
C PHE A 20 0.14 12.86 16.10
N ALA A 21 0.55 14.12 15.88
CA ALA A 21 -0.36 15.26 15.77
C ALA A 21 -1.27 15.16 14.52
N PHE A 22 -0.75 14.59 13.43
CA PHE A 22 -1.55 14.28 12.24
C PHE A 22 -2.58 13.17 12.50
N THR A 23 -2.22 12.18 13.33
CA THR A 23 -3.07 11.04 13.71
C THR A 23 -4.08 11.40 14.81
N SER A 24 -3.70 12.26 15.75
CA SER A 24 -4.46 12.66 16.96
C SER A 24 -5.44 13.81 16.72
N SER A 25 -5.81 14.08 15.47
CA SER A 25 -7.01 14.88 15.17
C SER A 25 -8.26 14.00 15.33
N SER A 26 -8.54 13.60 16.58
CA SER A 26 -9.66 12.72 17.00
C SER A 26 -11.03 13.17 16.44
N ASN A 27 -11.23 14.48 16.26
CA ASN A 27 -12.44 15.04 15.66
C ASN A 27 -12.56 14.80 14.14
N ARG A 28 -11.46 14.61 13.40
CA ARG A 28 -11.51 14.23 11.97
C ARG A 28 -11.77 12.74 11.79
N LEU A 29 -11.26 11.89 12.68
CA LEU A 29 -11.49 10.44 12.65
C LEU A 29 -12.97 10.09 12.90
N LYS A 30 -13.62 10.72 13.89
CA LYS A 30 -15.07 10.51 14.13
C LYS A 30 -15.94 10.94 12.95
N LYS A 31 -15.62 12.11 12.34
CA LYS A 31 -16.31 12.60 11.14
C LYS A 31 -16.04 11.72 9.91
N GLY A 32 -14.84 11.16 9.81
CA GLY A 32 -14.48 10.19 8.78
C GLY A 32 -15.25 8.88 8.90
N PHE A 33 -15.45 8.38 10.12
CA PHE A 33 -16.17 7.13 10.38
C PHE A 33 -17.69 7.25 10.13
N SER A 34 -18.29 8.39 10.45
CA SER A 34 -19.70 8.64 10.10
C SER A 34 -19.90 8.68 8.58
N ASN A 35 -18.98 9.34 7.86
CA ASN A 35 -19.03 9.42 6.40
C ASN A 35 -18.74 8.07 5.74
N PHE A 36 -17.91 7.23 6.36
CA PHE A 36 -17.65 5.86 5.92
C PHE A 36 -18.91 4.99 5.95
N LYS A 37 -19.69 5.05 7.04
CA LYS A 37 -20.99 4.34 7.10
C LYS A 37 -21.95 4.80 6.02
N THR A 38 -21.98 6.10 5.74
CA THR A 38 -22.83 6.67 4.68
C THR A 38 -22.39 6.21 3.29
N GLU A 39 -21.09 6.22 3.00
CA GLU A 39 -20.52 5.74 1.73
C GLU A 39 -20.75 4.23 1.54
N LEU A 40 -20.54 3.42 2.58
CA LEU A 40 -20.81 1.98 2.53
C LEU A 40 -22.28 1.69 2.26
N ARG A 41 -23.18 2.46 2.89
CA ARG A 41 -24.63 2.34 2.66
C ARG A 41 -25.01 2.72 1.23
N ILE A 42 -24.38 3.75 0.66
CA ILE A 42 -24.56 4.13 -0.74
C ILE A 42 -24.02 3.02 -1.65
N ILE A 43 -22.84 2.45 -1.40
CA ILE A 43 -22.31 1.36 -2.22
C ILE A 43 -23.23 0.13 -2.22
N LEU A 44 -23.84 -0.19 -1.07
CA LEU A 44 -24.73 -1.35 -0.95
C LEU A 44 -26.16 -1.12 -1.50
N PHE A 45 -26.65 0.12 -1.53
CA PHE A 45 -28.05 0.46 -1.85
C PHE A 45 -28.23 1.45 -3.00
N ALA A 46 -27.15 1.96 -3.62
CA ALA A 46 -27.25 2.89 -4.73
C ALA A 46 -27.80 2.21 -5.98
N ARG A 47 -28.82 2.86 -6.56
CA ARG A 47 -29.46 2.43 -7.81
C ARG A 47 -28.82 3.06 -9.05
N THR A 48 -27.95 4.06 -8.88
CA THR A 48 -27.34 4.86 -9.95
C THR A 48 -25.82 4.65 -10.02
N THR A 49 -25.30 4.36 -11.22
CA THR A 49 -23.89 4.05 -11.46
C THR A 49 -22.94 5.21 -11.13
N VAL A 50 -23.35 6.45 -11.42
CA VAL A 50 -22.52 7.65 -11.22
C VAL A 50 -22.28 7.95 -9.73
N ALA A 51 -23.30 7.75 -8.89
CA ALA A 51 -23.18 7.96 -7.44
C ALA A 51 -22.42 6.81 -6.77
N LEU A 52 -22.58 5.59 -7.29
CA LEU A 52 -21.84 4.40 -6.85
C LEU A 52 -20.34 4.57 -7.09
N GLU A 53 -19.94 5.00 -8.29
CA GLU A 53 -18.55 5.20 -8.68
C GLU A 53 -17.87 6.27 -7.82
N ALA A 54 -18.51 7.43 -7.64
CA ALA A 54 -17.99 8.50 -6.79
C ALA A 54 -17.85 8.06 -5.31
N ALA A 55 -18.79 7.28 -4.79
CA ALA A 55 -18.72 6.74 -3.43
C ALA A 55 -17.61 5.70 -3.28
N ALA A 56 -17.50 4.77 -4.24
CA ALA A 56 -16.49 3.72 -4.24
C ALA A 56 -15.06 4.29 -4.34
N ARG A 57 -14.86 5.33 -5.15
CA ARG A 57 -13.55 5.98 -5.30
C ARG A 57 -13.09 6.66 -4.01
N ASN A 58 -14.01 7.39 -3.37
CA ASN A 58 -13.73 8.03 -2.09
C ASN A 58 -13.46 7.00 -0.99
N PHE A 59 -14.17 5.87 -1.01
CA PHE A 59 -13.98 4.76 -0.09
C PHE A 59 -12.60 4.11 -0.23
N GLN A 60 -12.20 3.77 -1.47
CA GLN A 60 -10.87 3.22 -1.77
C GLN A 60 -9.76 4.16 -1.29
N LEU A 61 -9.83 5.44 -1.64
CA LEU A 61 -8.83 6.44 -1.26
C LEU A 61 -8.69 6.56 0.27
N ARG A 62 -9.80 6.47 1.00
CA ARG A 62 -9.78 6.50 2.47
C ARG A 62 -9.13 5.25 3.07
N LEU A 63 -9.49 4.07 2.59
CA LEU A 63 -8.88 2.83 3.06
C LEU A 63 -7.38 2.81 2.79
N GLN A 64 -6.96 3.16 1.57
CA GLN A 64 -5.54 3.20 1.20
C GLN A 64 -4.76 4.21 2.04
N LYS A 65 -5.36 5.37 2.34
CA LYS A 65 -4.76 6.37 3.24
C LYS A 65 -4.62 5.85 4.68
N ILE A 66 -5.60 5.10 5.19
CA ILE A 66 -5.52 4.47 6.51
C ILE A 66 -4.40 3.44 6.55
N ILE A 67 -4.33 2.55 5.55
CA ILE A 67 -3.26 1.54 5.44
C ILE A 67 -1.89 2.22 5.42
N PHE A 68 -1.72 3.26 4.60
CA PHE A 68 -0.47 4.01 4.51
C PHE A 68 -0.10 4.69 5.84
N LEU A 69 -1.08 5.29 6.52
CA LEU A 69 -0.86 5.94 7.81
C LEU A 69 -0.44 4.92 8.88
N THR A 70 -1.16 3.80 8.99
CA THR A 70 -0.85 2.73 9.95
C THR A 70 0.55 2.17 9.69
N LEU A 71 0.87 1.88 8.43
CA LEU A 71 2.18 1.37 8.06
C LEU A 71 3.30 2.37 8.38
N THR A 72 3.13 3.65 8.04
CA THR A 72 4.11 4.70 8.34
C THR A 72 4.34 4.83 9.85
N LEU A 73 3.29 4.78 10.65
CA LEU A 73 3.40 4.86 12.11
C LEU A 73 4.15 3.65 12.67
N VAL A 74 3.79 2.43 12.25
CA VAL A 74 4.44 1.19 12.70
C VAL A 74 5.93 1.19 12.33
N LEU A 75 6.26 1.58 11.08
CA LEU A 75 7.64 1.67 10.63
C LEU A 75 8.44 2.75 11.37
N CYS A 76 7.82 3.91 11.64
CA CYS A 76 8.46 4.98 12.37
C CYS A 76 8.77 4.58 13.82
N VAL A 77 7.83 3.93 14.50
CA VAL A 77 8.06 3.41 15.86
C VAL A 77 9.17 2.37 15.85
N LYS A 78 9.11 1.39 14.95
CA LYS A 78 10.13 0.34 14.87
C LYS A 78 11.52 0.91 14.54
N GLY A 79 11.64 1.71 13.49
CA GLY A 79 12.91 2.33 13.10
C GLY A 79 13.47 3.23 14.20
N GLY A 80 12.59 3.90 14.96
CA GLY A 80 12.97 4.63 16.16
C GLY A 80 13.61 3.79 17.25
N LEU A 81 12.98 2.66 17.57
CA LEU A 81 13.48 1.73 18.57
C LEU A 81 14.83 1.14 18.15
N GLU A 82 15.00 0.77 16.88
CA GLU A 82 16.29 0.29 16.34
C GLU A 82 17.39 1.35 16.39
N LEU A 83 17.06 2.63 16.12
CA LEU A 83 18.00 3.73 16.28
C LEU A 83 18.41 3.91 17.74
N LEU A 84 17.46 3.92 18.68
CA LEU A 84 17.75 4.04 20.12
C LEU A 84 18.60 2.87 20.64
N GLN A 85 18.36 1.66 20.13
CA GLN A 85 19.21 0.49 20.38
C GLN A 85 20.63 0.66 19.85
N THR A 86 20.79 1.21 18.64
CA THR A 86 22.10 1.47 18.02
C THR A 86 22.91 2.52 18.80
N PHE A 87 22.23 3.51 19.41
CA PHE A 87 22.87 4.53 20.24
C PHE A 87 23.17 4.09 21.68
N GLY A 88 22.90 2.83 22.04
CA GLY A 88 23.24 2.26 23.35
C GLY A 88 22.32 2.70 24.49
N VAL A 89 21.14 3.25 24.17
CA VAL A 89 20.12 3.64 25.18
C VAL A 89 19.36 2.42 25.70
N PHE A 90 19.22 1.38 24.88
CA PHE A 90 18.59 0.10 25.23
C PHE A 90 19.59 -1.05 25.10
N PRO A 91 19.57 -2.00 26.05
CA PRO A 91 20.43 -3.18 25.95
C PRO A 91 19.97 -4.11 24.82
N GLN A 92 20.95 -4.62 24.08
CA GLN A 92 20.77 -5.51 22.92
C GLN A 92 20.44 -6.96 23.34
N ASP A 93 20.61 -7.29 24.62
CA ASP A 93 20.45 -8.65 25.13
C ASP A 93 18.99 -9.01 25.43
N LYS A 94 18.59 -10.21 24.98
CA LYS A 94 17.24 -10.77 25.18
C LYS A 94 16.83 -10.81 26.65
N ALA A 95 17.78 -11.14 27.54
CA ALA A 95 17.53 -11.26 28.98
C ALA A 95 17.14 -9.93 29.64
N SER A 96 17.68 -8.80 29.17
CA SER A 96 17.35 -7.47 29.68
C SER A 96 16.12 -6.84 29.03
N LEU A 97 15.77 -7.23 27.81
CA LEU A 97 14.56 -6.75 27.10
C LEU A 97 13.26 -7.30 27.70
N TYR A 98 13.27 -8.53 28.22
CA TYR A 98 12.16 -9.12 28.99
C TYR A 98 11.81 -8.31 30.26
N SER A 99 12.77 -7.54 30.80
CA SER A 99 12.52 -6.68 31.96
C SER A 99 11.87 -5.34 31.61
N PHE A 100 11.85 -4.92 30.33
CA PHE A 100 11.28 -3.63 29.91
C PHE A 100 9.82 -3.77 29.46
N ASP A 101 9.49 -4.71 28.57
CA ASP A 101 8.10 -5.09 28.21
C ASP A 101 8.09 -6.18 27.11
N GLU A 102 7.19 -7.17 27.20
CA GLU A 102 6.95 -8.19 26.16
C GLU A 102 6.55 -7.53 24.81
N ALA A 103 5.83 -6.40 24.88
CA ALA A 103 5.37 -5.66 23.72
C ALA A 103 6.54 -5.05 22.91
N ILE A 104 7.60 -4.60 23.58
CA ILE A 104 8.76 -3.97 22.92
C ILE A 104 9.58 -5.04 22.18
N TYR A 105 9.77 -6.21 22.79
CA TYR A 105 10.43 -7.35 22.15
C TYR A 105 9.70 -7.77 20.87
N PHE A 106 8.36 -7.88 20.93
CA PHE A 106 7.54 -8.21 19.76
C PHE A 106 7.67 -7.18 18.62
N ILE A 107 7.67 -5.88 18.94
CA ILE A 107 7.77 -4.79 17.95
C ILE A 107 9.15 -4.75 17.27
N ILE A 108 10.21 -5.10 17.98
CA ILE A 108 11.57 -5.08 17.42
C ILE A 108 11.82 -6.31 16.54
N HIS A 109 11.28 -7.48 16.91
CA HIS A 109 11.60 -8.73 16.25
C HIS A 109 10.69 -9.10 15.04
N PHE A 110 9.55 -8.43 14.81
CA PHE A 110 8.72 -8.77 13.65
C PHE A 110 9.39 -8.33 12.33
N SER A 111 9.29 -9.12 11.26
CA SER A 111 9.89 -8.79 9.97
C SER A 111 9.18 -7.59 9.32
N THR A 112 9.88 -6.47 9.23
CA THR A 112 9.38 -5.22 8.63
C THR A 112 8.89 -5.44 7.20
N LEU A 113 9.67 -6.20 6.42
CA LEU A 113 9.41 -6.48 5.02
C LEU A 113 8.10 -7.28 4.85
N LYS A 114 7.84 -8.29 5.70
CA LYS A 114 6.59 -9.08 5.74
C LYS A 114 5.37 -8.24 6.02
N TYR A 115 5.51 -7.28 6.95
CA TYR A 115 4.42 -6.38 7.30
C TYR A 115 4.08 -5.42 6.16
N VAL A 116 5.11 -4.83 5.54
CA VAL A 116 4.94 -3.98 4.36
C VAL A 116 4.32 -4.76 3.20
N ALA A 117 4.83 -5.97 2.92
CA ALA A 117 4.30 -6.84 1.89
C ALA A 117 2.80 -7.16 2.10
N SER A 118 2.43 -7.55 3.32
CA SER A 118 1.03 -7.84 3.67
C SER A 118 0.12 -6.61 3.52
N ALA A 119 0.58 -5.43 3.94
CA ALA A 119 -0.17 -4.18 3.80
C ALA A 119 -0.36 -3.77 2.32
N LEU A 120 0.67 -3.94 1.49
CA LEU A 120 0.61 -3.72 0.05
C LEU A 120 -0.36 -4.70 -0.63
N ALA A 121 -0.34 -5.97 -0.23
CA ALA A 121 -1.28 -6.98 -0.74
C ALA A 121 -2.73 -6.63 -0.40
N ILE A 122 -3.00 -6.18 0.84
CA ILE A 122 -4.34 -5.70 1.23
C ILE A 122 -4.75 -4.47 0.40
N SER A 123 -3.84 -3.52 0.20
CA SER A 123 -4.08 -2.35 -0.64
C SER A 123 -4.41 -2.75 -2.09
N CYS A 124 -3.67 -3.69 -2.66
CA CYS A 124 -3.93 -4.26 -3.98
C CYS A 124 -5.32 -4.90 -4.05
N GLY A 125 -5.70 -5.71 -3.06
CA GLY A 125 -7.02 -6.35 -3.02
C GLY A 125 -8.17 -5.35 -3.01
N ILE A 126 -8.02 -4.24 -2.26
CA ILE A 126 -9.02 -3.16 -2.21
C ILE A 126 -9.12 -2.44 -3.57
N GLN A 127 -8.00 -2.17 -4.22
CA GLN A 127 -8.00 -1.56 -5.55
C GLN A 127 -8.63 -2.50 -6.59
N LEU A 128 -8.31 -3.78 -6.56
CA LEU A 128 -8.89 -4.77 -7.46
C LEU A 128 -10.40 -4.91 -7.24
N ALA A 129 -10.86 -4.89 -5.99
CA ALA A 129 -12.28 -4.92 -5.65
C ALA A 129 -13.02 -3.66 -6.13
N TYR A 130 -12.39 -2.49 -6.08
CA TYR A 130 -12.94 -1.25 -6.65
C TYR A 130 -13.06 -1.35 -8.18
N MET A 131 -12.04 -1.88 -8.85
CA MET A 131 -12.03 -2.06 -10.30
C MET A 131 -13.15 -2.98 -10.77
N LEU A 132 -13.50 -4.03 -10.00
CA LEU A 132 -14.64 -4.90 -10.34
C LEU A 132 -15.99 -4.17 -10.41
N VAL A 133 -16.11 -3.00 -9.78
CA VAL A 133 -17.38 -2.27 -9.63
C VAL A 133 -17.44 -1.00 -10.48
N THR A 134 -16.29 -0.43 -10.88
CA THR A 134 -16.24 0.96 -11.40
C THR A 134 -15.47 1.12 -12.70
N GLU A 135 -14.35 0.43 -12.86
CA GLU A 135 -13.46 0.56 -14.01
C GLU A 135 -13.45 -0.75 -14.82
N GLY A 136 -13.04 -0.70 -16.08
CA GLY A 136 -13.00 -1.92 -16.90
C GLY A 136 -11.88 -2.86 -16.45
N PRO A 137 -11.97 -4.18 -16.72
CA PRO A 137 -10.91 -5.15 -16.40
C PRO A 137 -9.55 -4.80 -17.03
N ASP A 138 -9.54 -3.89 -18.00
CA ASP A 138 -8.36 -3.36 -18.65
C ASP A 138 -7.52 -2.40 -17.78
N GLU A 139 -8.11 -1.76 -16.77
CA GLU A 139 -7.41 -0.90 -15.80
C GLU A 139 -6.87 -1.70 -14.60
N ALA A 140 -7.30 -2.97 -14.45
CA ALA A 140 -6.86 -3.86 -13.38
C ALA A 140 -5.38 -4.28 -13.46
N VAL A 141 -4.64 -3.94 -14.53
CA VAL A 141 -3.22 -4.32 -14.65
C VAL A 141 -2.35 -3.57 -13.64
N GLU A 142 -2.69 -2.31 -13.33
CA GLU A 142 -1.94 -1.50 -12.37
C GLU A 142 -1.95 -2.08 -10.94
N PRO A 143 -3.11 -2.44 -10.35
CA PRO A 143 -3.13 -3.11 -9.06
C PRO A 143 -2.49 -4.50 -9.12
N ILE A 144 -2.58 -5.24 -10.22
CA ILE A 144 -1.92 -6.55 -10.35
C ILE A 144 -0.40 -6.41 -10.26
N MET A 145 0.21 -5.41 -10.90
CA MET A 145 1.65 -5.15 -10.77
C MET A 145 2.05 -4.87 -9.31
N LEU A 146 1.25 -4.10 -8.58
CA LEU A 146 1.44 -3.85 -7.14
C LEU A 146 1.30 -5.15 -6.32
N GLY A 147 0.33 -5.99 -6.66
CA GLY A 147 0.12 -7.31 -6.06
C GLY A 147 1.32 -8.23 -6.25
N VAL A 148 1.85 -8.33 -7.48
CA VAL A 148 3.06 -9.10 -7.78
C VAL A 148 4.26 -8.59 -6.99
N ALA A 149 4.46 -7.27 -6.93
CA ALA A 149 5.53 -6.67 -6.14
C ALA A 149 5.41 -7.01 -4.64
N SER A 150 4.19 -6.96 -4.10
CA SER A 150 3.93 -7.37 -2.70
C SER A 150 4.22 -8.85 -2.46
N GLY A 151 3.89 -9.73 -3.42
CA GLY A 151 4.19 -11.16 -3.35
C GLY A 151 5.69 -11.45 -3.34
N ILE A 152 6.47 -10.75 -4.18
CA ILE A 152 7.94 -10.85 -4.17
C ILE A 152 8.50 -10.45 -2.80
N LEU A 153 8.04 -9.33 -2.24
CA LEU A 153 8.49 -8.87 -0.92
C LEU A 153 8.13 -9.86 0.20
N LEU A 154 6.99 -10.54 0.09
CA LEU A 154 6.56 -11.53 1.09
C LEU A 154 7.46 -12.77 1.06
N ILE A 155 7.76 -13.29 -0.14
CA ILE A 155 8.67 -14.44 -0.31
C ILE A 155 10.08 -14.08 0.19
N LEU A 156 10.57 -12.89 -0.15
CA LEU A 156 11.87 -12.40 0.32
C LEU A 156 11.92 -12.22 1.85
N SER A 157 10.80 -11.86 2.48
CA SER A 157 10.77 -11.63 3.92
C SER A 157 10.73 -12.90 4.76
N ASP A 158 10.31 -14.03 4.18
CA ASP A 158 10.20 -15.33 4.87
C ASP A 158 11.41 -16.22 4.58
N ALA A 159 12.25 -15.84 3.61
CA ALA A 159 13.44 -16.59 3.23
C ALA A 159 14.58 -16.37 4.24
N ASN A 160 14.79 -17.34 5.14
CA ASN A 160 16.05 -17.47 5.86
C ASN A 160 17.16 -17.87 4.87
N ALA A 161 18.33 -17.23 4.97
CA ALA A 161 19.43 -17.43 4.03
C ALA A 161 19.92 -18.90 3.89
N THR A 162 19.61 -19.74 4.88
CA THR A 162 19.98 -21.17 4.92
C THR A 162 18.92 -22.11 4.32
N GLU A 163 17.70 -21.64 4.05
CA GLU A 163 16.58 -22.42 3.48
C GLU A 163 16.18 -21.94 2.08
N TRP A 164 17.13 -21.33 1.37
CA TRP A 164 16.85 -20.83 0.02
C TRP A 164 16.84 -21.99 -0.97
N ASP A 165 15.67 -22.59 -1.12
CA ASP A 165 15.46 -23.70 -2.04
C ASP A 165 15.37 -23.22 -3.50
N ALA A 166 15.70 -24.12 -4.43
CA ALA A 166 15.64 -23.85 -5.87
C ALA A 166 14.22 -23.42 -6.29
N ASP A 167 13.20 -24.06 -5.70
CA ASP A 167 11.79 -23.80 -5.99
C ASP A 167 11.37 -22.35 -5.68
N ARG A 168 11.84 -21.80 -4.56
CA ARG A 168 11.54 -20.41 -4.17
C ARG A 168 12.23 -19.41 -5.10
N SER A 169 13.45 -19.72 -5.54
CA SER A 169 14.21 -18.89 -6.47
C SER A 169 13.55 -18.86 -7.86
N VAL A 170 13.05 -20.00 -8.33
CA VAL A 170 12.28 -20.09 -9.57
C VAL A 170 10.98 -19.29 -9.47
N ALA A 171 10.26 -19.40 -8.35
CA ALA A 171 9.03 -18.63 -8.13
C ALA A 171 9.26 -17.11 -8.18
N VAL A 172 10.32 -16.62 -7.51
CA VAL A 172 10.70 -15.19 -7.55
C VAL A 172 11.11 -14.76 -8.96
N PHE A 173 11.90 -15.57 -9.66
CA PHE A 173 12.29 -15.29 -11.04
C PHE A 173 11.07 -15.19 -11.97
N LEU A 174 10.12 -16.11 -11.84
CA LEU A 174 8.90 -16.14 -12.63
C LEU A 174 8.01 -14.92 -12.33
N LEU A 175 7.93 -14.49 -11.06
CA LEU A 175 7.25 -13.26 -10.66
C LEU A 175 7.93 -12.01 -11.25
N ILE A 176 9.26 -11.94 -11.24
CA ILE A 176 10.01 -10.82 -11.82
C ILE A 176 9.78 -10.74 -13.34
N VAL A 177 9.75 -11.88 -14.04
CA VAL A 177 9.44 -11.96 -15.48
C VAL A 177 7.97 -11.61 -15.77
N SER A 178 7.06 -11.86 -14.83
CA SER A 178 5.64 -11.51 -14.97
C SER A 178 5.43 -10.00 -15.09
N ILE A 179 6.23 -9.17 -14.40
CA ILE A 179 6.11 -7.70 -14.43
C ILE A 179 6.27 -7.13 -15.85
N PRO A 180 7.36 -7.38 -16.60
CA PRO A 180 7.51 -6.88 -17.96
C PRO A 180 6.49 -7.48 -18.94
N VAL A 181 6.04 -8.72 -18.73
CA VAL A 181 4.98 -9.33 -19.55
C VAL A 181 3.65 -8.62 -19.34
N LEU A 182 3.26 -8.37 -18.08
CA LEU A 182 2.06 -7.62 -17.73
C LEU A 182 2.12 -6.18 -18.26
N TYR A 183 3.27 -5.54 -18.12
CA TYR A 183 3.49 -4.19 -18.64
C TYR A 183 3.36 -4.13 -20.17
N ALA A 184 3.98 -5.07 -20.89
CA ALA A 184 3.88 -5.16 -22.35
C ALA A 184 2.43 -5.43 -22.79
N SER A 185 1.71 -6.32 -22.08
CA SER A 185 0.31 -6.63 -22.34
C SER A 185 -0.60 -5.40 -22.16
N SER A 186 -0.43 -4.66 -21.06
CA SER A 186 -1.15 -3.41 -20.81
C SER A 186 -0.90 -2.39 -21.93
N ARG A 187 0.37 -2.23 -22.33
CA ARG A 187 0.77 -1.26 -23.35
C ARG A 187 0.22 -1.62 -24.74
N TRP A 188 0.13 -2.91 -25.07
CA TRP A 188 -0.48 -3.39 -26.31
C TRP A 188 -1.99 -3.11 -26.33
N MET A 189 -2.69 -3.39 -25.23
CA MET A 189 -4.13 -3.16 -25.11
C MET A 189 -4.51 -1.68 -25.20
N ASN A 190 -3.72 -0.80 -24.56
CA ASN A 190 -3.96 0.65 -24.61
C ASN A 190 -3.77 1.21 -26.02
N LYS A 191 -2.75 0.75 -26.76
CA LYS A 191 -2.50 1.19 -28.13
C LYS A 191 -3.67 0.88 -29.06
N ASN A 192 -4.21 -0.34 -29.00
CA ASN A 192 -5.35 -0.76 -29.83
C ASN A 192 -6.59 0.12 -29.54
N ARG A 193 -6.81 0.46 -28.27
CA ARG A 193 -7.96 1.29 -27.85
C ARG A 193 -7.86 2.73 -28.35
N GLU A 194 -6.66 3.31 -28.36
CA GLU A 194 -6.44 4.65 -28.93
C GLU A 194 -6.68 4.70 -30.44
N GLU A 195 -6.26 3.65 -31.16
CA GLU A 195 -6.48 3.52 -32.60
C GLU A 195 -7.98 3.41 -32.92
N GLU A 196 -8.74 2.62 -32.15
CA GLU A 196 -10.20 2.55 -32.30
C GLU A 196 -10.90 3.90 -32.05
N LYS A 197 -10.47 4.66 -31.02
CA LYS A 197 -11.04 5.97 -30.70
C LYS A 197 -10.81 6.96 -31.85
N LYS A 198 -9.62 6.97 -32.43
CA LYS A 198 -9.28 7.81 -33.60
C LYS A 198 -10.16 7.46 -34.80
N GLN A 199 -10.29 6.17 -35.13
CA GLN A 199 -11.15 5.71 -36.23
C GLN A 199 -12.64 6.04 -36.01
N ARG A 200 -13.13 5.99 -34.78
CA ARG A 200 -14.51 6.39 -34.46
C ARG A 200 -14.72 7.90 -34.60
N GLN A 201 -13.74 8.71 -34.22
CA GLN A 201 -13.78 10.16 -34.42
C GLN A 201 -13.74 10.53 -35.91
N GLU A 202 -12.84 9.92 -36.69
CA GLU A 202 -12.76 10.14 -38.13
C GLU A 202 -14.06 9.78 -38.86
N ARG A 203 -14.67 8.65 -38.50
CA ARG A 203 -16.00 8.28 -39.01
C ARG A 203 -17.08 9.31 -38.69
N ARG A 204 -17.09 9.87 -37.48
CA ARG A 204 -18.04 10.93 -37.09
C ARG A 204 -17.82 12.23 -37.85
N ILE A 205 -16.56 12.59 -38.11
CA ILE A 205 -16.20 13.79 -38.86
C ILE A 205 -16.63 13.62 -40.33
N ASN A 206 -16.39 12.47 -40.94
CA ASN A 206 -16.82 12.22 -42.33
C ASN A 206 -18.35 12.19 -42.46
N ASN A 207 -19.07 11.53 -41.55
CA ASN A 207 -20.54 11.47 -41.60
C ASN A 207 -21.19 12.86 -41.43
N LYS A 208 -20.53 13.79 -40.71
CA LYS A 208 -20.99 15.18 -40.57
C LYS A 208 -20.68 16.07 -41.77
N LYS A 209 -19.79 15.64 -42.69
CA LYS A 209 -19.49 16.35 -43.93
C LYS A 209 -20.45 15.96 -45.07
N GLU A 210 -21.14 14.83 -44.94
CA GLU A 210 -22.08 14.32 -45.94
C GLU A 210 -23.54 14.76 -45.68
N THR A 211 -23.81 15.40 -44.54
CA THR A 211 -25.09 16.05 -44.17
C THR A 211 -24.99 17.56 -44.23
#